data_AF-A0A1Q6QZ59-F1
#
_entry.id   AF-A0A1Q6QZ59-F1
#
_cell.length_a   1.000
_cell.length_b   1.000
_cell.length_c   1.000
_cell.angle_alpha   90.00
_cell.angle_beta   90.00
_cell.angle_gamma   90.00
#
_symmetry.space_group_name_H-M   'P 1'
#
loop_
_entity.id
_entity.type
_entity.pdbx_description
1 polymer ?
#
loop_
_entity_poly.entity_id
_entity_poly.type
_entity_poly.pdbx_seq_one_letter_code
_entity_poly.pdbx_strand_id
1 'polypeptide(L)'
;MRKFSYITDYALINSSVRGYITELEKELAMLIDMEVNNDIYIDTYKKLKEFKSKYSDLYGIYNRILNDLTSGDNVEYCFKYGKYKDDASLVGLEFEKDLKEIFELEEKCRDYSVKLWERDITNYDNITNGEDFMTVIHASYLEPGVKGDSNYRGNGYSKQYLSCSLISGRELNTFGDVKALFVMDVNGDSYIASSFVDSVTSDTTEADFNTLKEIDVNGNKHYIKVGYTNDMESSVTSISSPKMIEELSIQRELKNSGELYRYNSQTNEVVLDRTKTRAVGALLLSNGCDLLLGEYINLKRMGIRFKCINKGLYRQKNNIPPYNEEEYNKFLIDLDSLDEVISRYNISDDILREYYYEVVLPMKYDNNVMKVINKKFSLYLPDIESGKGK
;
A
#
# COMPACT_ATOMS: atom_id res chain seq x y z
N MET A 1 -18.55 1.81 -0.45
CA MET A 1 -19.69 0.90 -0.56
C MET A 1 -19.77 0.32 -1.96
N ARG A 2 -19.68 -1.00 -2.03
CA ARG A 2 -19.86 -1.79 -3.25
C ARG A 2 -21.28 -1.71 -3.76
N LYS A 3 -21.45 -1.93 -5.06
CA LYS A 3 -22.76 -2.04 -5.70
C LYS A 3 -22.82 -3.30 -6.54
N PHE A 4 -23.99 -3.92 -6.56
CA PHE A 4 -24.27 -5.08 -7.40
C PHE A 4 -25.73 -4.99 -7.83
N SER A 5 -25.97 -5.24 -9.11
CA SER A 5 -27.29 -5.32 -9.72
C SER A 5 -27.38 -6.63 -10.48
N TYR A 6 -28.29 -7.53 -10.10
CA TYR A 6 -28.41 -8.81 -10.80
C TYR A 6 -28.80 -8.63 -12.27
N ILE A 7 -29.44 -7.51 -12.62
CA ILE A 7 -29.89 -7.20 -13.98
C ILE A 7 -28.70 -6.94 -14.91
N THR A 8 -27.68 -6.25 -14.41
CA THR A 8 -26.53 -5.80 -15.21
C THR A 8 -25.29 -6.64 -14.97
N ASP A 9 -25.16 -7.24 -13.79
CA ASP A 9 -23.89 -7.76 -13.28
C ASP A 9 -23.93 -9.28 -13.06
N TYR A 10 -24.98 -9.99 -13.51
CA TYR A 10 -25.15 -11.42 -13.24
C TYR A 10 -23.93 -12.26 -13.66
N ALA A 11 -23.22 -11.87 -14.72
CA ALA A 11 -22.00 -12.55 -15.17
C ALA A 11 -20.85 -12.52 -14.13
N LEU A 12 -20.88 -11.59 -13.18
CA LEU A 12 -19.88 -11.46 -12.12
C LEU A 12 -20.13 -12.41 -10.94
N ILE A 13 -21.30 -13.07 -10.87
CA ILE A 13 -21.68 -13.94 -9.74
C ILE A 13 -20.69 -15.10 -9.57
N ASN A 14 -20.33 -15.77 -10.66
CA ASN A 14 -19.51 -16.98 -10.58
C ASN A 14 -18.01 -16.68 -10.37
N SER A 15 -17.58 -15.46 -10.69
CA SER A 15 -16.17 -15.05 -10.64
C SER A 15 -15.94 -13.99 -9.57
N SER A 16 -16.23 -12.72 -9.82
CA SER A 16 -15.91 -11.61 -8.91
C SER A 16 -16.60 -11.73 -7.55
N VAL A 17 -17.88 -12.12 -7.51
CA VAL A 17 -18.57 -12.34 -6.22
C VAL A 17 -17.92 -13.48 -5.45
N ARG A 18 -17.56 -14.57 -6.13
CA ARG A 18 -16.87 -15.70 -5.50
C ARG A 18 -15.51 -15.27 -4.91
N GLY A 19 -14.73 -14.49 -5.65
CA GLY A 19 -13.44 -13.95 -5.19
C GLY A 19 -13.61 -13.08 -3.94
N TYR A 20 -14.53 -12.13 -3.98
CA TYR A 20 -14.85 -11.26 -2.83
C TYR A 20 -15.28 -12.02 -1.59
N ILE A 21 -16.21 -12.97 -1.73
CA ILE A 21 -16.69 -13.78 -0.60
C ILE A 21 -15.55 -14.61 0.00
N THR A 22 -14.62 -15.09 -0.84
CA THR A 22 -13.46 -15.85 -0.39
C THR A 22 -12.46 -14.98 0.36
N GLU A 23 -12.13 -13.80 -0.17
CA GLU A 23 -11.17 -12.90 0.49
C GLU A 23 -11.75 -12.33 1.80
N LEU A 24 -13.01 -11.88 1.78
CA LEU A 24 -13.68 -11.37 2.98
C LEU A 24 -13.74 -12.43 4.10
N GLU A 25 -14.03 -13.68 3.75
CA GLU A 25 -14.05 -14.78 4.72
C GLU A 25 -12.68 -14.99 5.37
N LYS A 26 -11.62 -14.97 4.56
CA LYS A 26 -10.24 -15.13 5.02
C LYS A 26 -9.85 -13.99 5.96
N GLU A 27 -10.11 -12.75 5.58
CA GLU A 27 -9.76 -11.58 6.40
C GLU A 27 -10.57 -11.51 7.69
N LEU A 28 -11.87 -11.82 7.66
CA LEU A 28 -12.69 -11.90 8.87
C LEU A 28 -12.16 -12.98 9.82
N ALA A 29 -11.81 -14.16 9.31
CA ALA A 29 -11.21 -15.21 10.13
C ALA A 29 -9.92 -14.73 10.79
N MET A 30 -9.03 -14.09 10.04
CA MET A 30 -7.78 -13.55 10.58
C MET A 30 -8.03 -12.45 11.63
N LEU A 31 -8.98 -11.53 11.40
CA LEU A 31 -9.32 -10.49 12.39
C LEU A 31 -9.90 -11.08 13.67
N ILE A 32 -10.72 -12.13 13.55
CA ILE A 32 -11.24 -12.84 14.72
C ILE A 32 -10.10 -13.46 15.53
N ASP A 33 -9.11 -14.06 14.86
CA ASP A 33 -7.98 -14.69 15.53
C ASP A 33 -7.00 -13.65 16.13
N MET A 34 -6.84 -12.49 15.49
CA MET A 34 -5.87 -11.46 15.87
C MET A 34 -6.37 -10.47 16.92
N GLU A 35 -7.67 -10.17 16.94
CA GLU A 35 -8.22 -9.07 17.74
C GLU A 35 -9.00 -9.55 18.97
N VAL A 36 -8.78 -8.87 20.10
CA VAL A 36 -9.47 -9.18 21.36
C VAL A 36 -10.94 -8.75 21.32
N ASN A 37 -11.23 -7.61 20.69
CA ASN A 37 -12.59 -7.07 20.55
C ASN A 37 -13.10 -7.38 19.13
N ASN A 38 -13.50 -8.62 18.91
CA ASN A 38 -13.81 -9.15 17.59
C ASN A 38 -15.29 -9.49 17.35
N ASP A 39 -16.19 -9.17 18.29
CA ASP A 39 -17.62 -9.49 18.19
C ASP A 39 -18.25 -9.07 16.86
N ILE A 40 -17.91 -7.87 16.37
CA ILE A 40 -18.44 -7.37 15.09
C ILE A 40 -17.94 -8.19 13.88
N TYR A 41 -16.71 -8.68 13.93
CA TYR A 41 -16.15 -9.55 12.91
C TYR A 41 -16.80 -10.94 12.99
N ILE A 42 -17.05 -11.45 14.19
CA ILE A 42 -17.74 -12.73 14.41
C ILE A 42 -19.15 -12.70 13.83
N ASP A 43 -19.93 -11.65 14.10
CA ASP A 43 -21.30 -11.55 13.60
C ASP A 43 -21.34 -11.42 12.08
N THR A 44 -20.44 -10.63 11.51
CA THR A 44 -20.28 -10.52 10.05
C THR A 44 -19.85 -11.85 9.43
N TYR A 45 -18.93 -12.57 10.07
CA TYR A 45 -18.46 -13.88 9.62
C TYR A 45 -19.57 -14.93 9.64
N LYS A 46 -20.42 -14.96 10.68
CA LYS A 46 -21.60 -15.84 10.72
C LYS A 46 -22.55 -15.56 9.56
N LYS A 47 -22.86 -14.29 9.31
CA LYS A 47 -23.74 -13.90 8.19
C LYS A 47 -23.15 -14.30 6.83
N LEU A 48 -21.83 -14.14 6.66
CA LEU A 48 -21.13 -14.59 5.47
C LEU A 48 -21.22 -16.11 5.29
N LYS A 49 -21.13 -16.90 6.38
CA LYS A 49 -21.32 -18.36 6.32
C LYS A 49 -22.75 -18.75 5.95
N GLU A 50 -23.76 -18.05 6.47
CA GLU A 50 -25.16 -18.25 6.07
C GLU A 50 -25.35 -17.99 4.57
N PHE A 51 -24.82 -16.87 4.07
CA PHE A 51 -24.82 -16.54 2.65
C PHE A 51 -24.18 -17.65 1.80
N LYS A 52 -22.98 -18.10 2.18
CA LYS A 52 -22.28 -19.20 1.48
C LYS A 52 -23.04 -20.52 1.51
N SER A 53 -23.72 -20.83 2.62
CA SER A 53 -24.54 -22.04 2.74
C SER A 53 -25.75 -21.96 1.82
N LYS A 54 -26.41 -20.80 1.77
CA LYS A 54 -27.60 -20.56 0.93
C LYS A 54 -27.26 -20.57 -0.56
N TYR A 55 -26.11 -20.00 -0.93
CA TYR A 55 -25.65 -19.85 -2.31
C TYR A 55 -24.40 -20.69 -2.60
N SER A 56 -24.41 -21.95 -2.17
CA SER A 56 -23.27 -22.86 -2.30
C SER A 56 -22.95 -23.23 -3.76
N ASP A 57 -23.96 -23.22 -4.64
CA ASP A 57 -23.83 -23.41 -6.09
C ASP A 57 -24.03 -22.08 -6.85
N LEU A 58 -23.02 -21.21 -6.80
CA LEU A 58 -23.06 -19.90 -7.48
C LEU A 58 -23.24 -20.04 -9.00
N TYR A 59 -22.72 -21.09 -9.62
CA TYR A 59 -22.90 -21.36 -11.05
C TYR A 59 -24.35 -21.72 -11.38
N GLY A 60 -25.00 -22.53 -10.54
CA GLY A 60 -26.43 -22.80 -10.64
C GLY A 60 -27.29 -21.54 -10.46
N ILE A 61 -26.95 -20.69 -9.49
CA ILE A 61 -27.63 -19.39 -9.28
C ILE A 61 -27.48 -18.49 -10.51
N TYR A 62 -26.26 -18.35 -11.03
CA TYR A 62 -25.99 -17.64 -12.27
C TYR A 62 -26.89 -18.11 -13.43
N ASN A 63 -26.95 -19.42 -13.68
CA ASN A 63 -27.75 -19.97 -14.78
C ASN A 63 -29.25 -19.75 -14.58
N ARG A 64 -29.75 -19.82 -13.34
CA ARG A 64 -31.16 -19.54 -13.04
C ARG A 64 -31.52 -18.09 -13.36
N ILE A 65 -30.69 -17.15 -12.92
CA ILE A 65 -30.88 -15.73 -13.21
C ILE A 65 -30.81 -15.47 -14.71
N LEU A 66 -29.84 -16.07 -15.42
CA LEU A 66 -29.71 -15.95 -16.87
C LEU A 66 -30.97 -16.47 -17.59
N ASN A 67 -31.49 -17.62 -17.18
CA ASN A 67 -32.70 -18.20 -17.77
C ASN A 67 -33.93 -17.31 -17.53
N ASP A 68 -34.04 -16.72 -16.34
CA ASP A 68 -35.11 -15.79 -16.02
C ASP A 68 -35.01 -14.54 -16.91
N LEU A 69 -33.83 -13.92 -17.01
CA LEU A 69 -33.59 -12.73 -17.85
C LEU A 69 -33.84 -13.01 -19.34
N THR A 70 -33.50 -14.21 -19.83
CA THR A 70 -33.67 -14.60 -21.24
C THR A 70 -35.03 -15.25 -21.55
N SER A 71 -35.94 -15.29 -20.57
CA SER A 71 -37.31 -15.75 -20.80
C SER A 71 -38.07 -14.83 -21.77
N GLY A 72 -39.00 -15.39 -22.56
CA GLY A 72 -39.71 -14.66 -23.61
C GLY A 72 -40.36 -13.37 -23.12
N ASP A 73 -41.06 -13.41 -21.98
CA ASP A 73 -41.73 -12.25 -21.39
C ASP A 73 -40.75 -11.13 -20.99
N ASN A 74 -39.59 -11.50 -20.42
CA ASN A 74 -38.58 -10.54 -20.01
C ASN A 74 -37.82 -9.96 -21.20
N VAL A 75 -37.54 -10.77 -22.23
CA VAL A 75 -36.93 -10.32 -23.49
C VAL A 75 -37.87 -9.38 -24.24
N GLU A 76 -39.16 -9.71 -24.36
CA GLU A 76 -40.15 -8.85 -25.01
C GLU A 76 -40.28 -7.51 -24.28
N TYR A 77 -40.34 -7.55 -22.94
CA TYR A 77 -40.36 -6.35 -22.12
C TYR A 77 -39.09 -5.49 -22.34
N CYS A 78 -37.91 -6.11 -22.28
CA CYS A 78 -36.65 -5.41 -22.47
C CYS A 78 -36.54 -4.80 -23.87
N PHE A 79 -36.97 -5.50 -24.92
CA PHE A 79 -37.02 -4.98 -26.28
C PHE A 79 -37.95 -3.76 -26.40
N LYS A 80 -39.10 -3.80 -25.74
CA LYS A 80 -40.10 -2.72 -25.78
C LYS A 80 -39.69 -1.47 -24.99
N TYR A 81 -39.02 -1.65 -23.84
CA TYR A 81 -38.75 -0.56 -22.89
C TYR A 81 -37.27 -0.21 -22.73
N GLY A 82 -36.36 -0.94 -23.39
CA GLY A 82 -34.92 -0.75 -23.30
C GLY A 82 -34.29 -1.19 -21.97
N LYS A 83 -35.05 -1.86 -21.10
CA LYS A 83 -34.59 -2.36 -19.80
C LYS A 83 -35.42 -3.55 -19.32
N TYR A 84 -34.83 -4.41 -18.49
CA TYR A 84 -35.57 -5.46 -17.79
C TYR A 84 -36.53 -4.89 -16.73
N LYS A 85 -37.51 -5.70 -16.32
CA LYS A 85 -38.30 -5.40 -15.13
C LYS A 85 -37.44 -5.54 -13.88
N ASP A 86 -37.77 -4.78 -12.84
CA ASP A 86 -37.05 -4.86 -11.55
C ASP A 86 -37.16 -6.25 -10.92
N ASP A 87 -38.24 -6.98 -11.21
CA ASP A 87 -38.54 -8.35 -10.76
C ASP A 87 -38.30 -9.43 -11.84
N ALA A 88 -37.48 -9.13 -12.86
CA ALA A 88 -37.18 -10.07 -13.94
C ALA A 88 -36.63 -11.42 -13.45
N SER A 89 -35.95 -11.46 -12.29
CA SER A 89 -35.62 -12.71 -11.58
C SER A 89 -35.86 -12.57 -10.08
N LEU A 90 -36.77 -13.37 -9.52
CA LEU A 90 -36.96 -13.45 -8.07
C LEU A 90 -35.72 -13.99 -7.35
N VAL A 91 -35.01 -14.93 -8.00
CA VAL A 91 -33.73 -15.47 -7.49
C VAL A 91 -32.67 -14.38 -7.48
N GLY A 92 -32.60 -13.57 -8.56
CA GLY A 92 -31.70 -12.43 -8.66
C GLY A 92 -31.96 -11.38 -7.60
N LEU A 93 -33.23 -11.02 -7.38
CA LEU A 93 -33.63 -10.07 -6.33
C LEU A 93 -33.23 -10.53 -4.92
N GLU A 94 -33.47 -11.81 -4.61
CA GLU A 94 -33.10 -12.37 -3.31
C GLU A 94 -31.59 -12.39 -3.12
N PHE A 95 -30.84 -12.83 -4.13
CA PHE A 95 -29.38 -12.85 -4.11
C PHE A 95 -28.78 -11.44 -3.94
N GLU A 96 -29.26 -10.47 -4.71
CA GLU A 96 -28.80 -9.08 -4.63
C GLU A 96 -29.07 -8.49 -3.25
N LYS A 97 -30.24 -8.76 -2.67
CA LYS A 97 -30.59 -8.30 -1.32
C LYS A 97 -29.64 -8.86 -0.27
N ASP A 98 -29.42 -10.17 -0.28
CA ASP A 98 -28.57 -10.83 0.72
C ASP A 98 -27.11 -10.40 0.58
N LEU A 99 -26.63 -10.18 -0.66
CA LEU A 99 -25.29 -9.69 -0.92
C LEU A 99 -25.10 -8.23 -0.45
N LYS A 100 -26.12 -7.37 -0.61
CA LYS A 100 -26.10 -6.00 -0.07
C LYS A 100 -25.97 -5.98 1.45
N GLU A 101 -26.61 -6.92 2.16
CA GLU A 101 -26.45 -7.05 3.61
C GLU A 101 -24.98 -7.33 3.99
N ILE A 102 -24.27 -8.18 3.21
CA ILE A 102 -22.84 -8.42 3.41
C ILE A 102 -22.01 -7.15 3.19
N PHE A 103 -22.31 -6.34 2.17
CA PHE A 103 -21.61 -5.07 1.93
C PHE A 103 -21.80 -4.07 3.08
N GLU A 104 -23.00 -3.98 3.64
CA GLU A 104 -23.28 -3.10 4.78
C GLU A 104 -22.53 -3.56 6.04
N LEU A 105 -22.35 -4.86 6.23
CA LEU A 105 -21.57 -5.41 7.34
C LEU A 105 -20.06 -5.18 7.14
N GLU A 106 -19.53 -5.34 5.92
CA GLU A 106 -18.13 -4.99 5.60
C GLU A 106 -17.85 -3.52 5.96
N GLU A 107 -18.74 -2.60 5.56
CA GLU A 107 -18.59 -1.17 5.86
C GLU A 107 -18.59 -0.88 7.37
N LYS A 108 -19.40 -1.60 8.16
CA LYS A 108 -19.38 -1.48 9.63
C LYS A 108 -18.07 -2.02 10.22
N CYS A 109 -17.56 -3.13 9.70
CA CYS A 109 -16.27 -3.69 10.08
C CYS A 109 -15.12 -2.73 9.76
N ARG A 110 -15.18 -2.00 8.63
CA ARG A 110 -14.16 -1.01 8.27
C ARG A 110 -13.95 0.04 9.37
N ASP A 111 -15.01 0.52 10.01
CA ASP A 111 -14.90 1.51 11.07
C ASP A 111 -14.10 1.01 12.28
N TYR A 112 -14.01 -0.32 12.46
CA TYR A 112 -13.13 -0.95 13.44
C TYR A 112 -11.72 -1.15 12.88
N SER A 113 -11.59 -1.60 11.64
CA SER A 113 -10.30 -1.76 10.96
C SER A 113 -9.52 -0.44 10.92
N VAL A 114 -10.18 0.69 10.69
CA VAL A 114 -9.60 2.05 10.78
C VAL A 114 -8.89 2.28 12.12
N LYS A 115 -9.48 1.84 13.23
CA LYS A 115 -8.87 2.00 14.56
C LYS A 115 -7.63 1.11 14.71
N LEU A 116 -7.60 -0.04 14.02
CA LEU A 116 -6.41 -0.89 13.97
C LEU A 116 -5.30 -0.20 13.18
N TRP A 117 -5.62 0.48 12.07
CA TRP A 117 -4.65 1.30 11.34
C TRP A 117 -4.04 2.39 12.23
N GLU A 118 -4.86 3.17 12.93
CA GLU A 118 -4.38 4.21 13.85
C GLU A 118 -3.54 3.64 15.01
N ARG A 119 -3.88 2.44 15.48
CA ARG A 119 -3.19 1.78 16.61
C ARG A 119 -1.86 1.14 16.20
N ASP A 120 -1.82 0.47 15.05
CA ASP A 120 -0.74 -0.45 14.70
C ASP A 120 0.34 0.18 13.81
N ILE A 121 0.08 1.34 13.19
CA ILE A 121 1.14 2.10 12.51
C ILE A 121 2.03 2.82 13.51
N THR A 122 3.33 2.79 13.26
CA THR A 122 4.33 3.54 14.00
C THR A 122 4.25 5.01 13.63
N ASN A 123 4.04 5.86 14.63
CA ASN A 123 4.11 7.30 14.47
C ASN A 123 5.49 7.71 13.93
N TYR A 124 5.52 8.58 12.92
CA TYR A 124 6.74 9.04 12.26
C TYR A 124 7.83 9.52 13.24
N ASP A 125 7.46 10.27 14.28
CA ASP A 125 8.43 10.82 15.22
C ASP A 125 9.11 9.72 16.05
N ASN A 126 8.43 8.58 16.23
CA ASN A 126 8.89 7.39 16.95
C ASN A 126 9.63 6.38 16.06
N ILE A 127 9.72 6.61 14.75
CA ILE A 127 10.51 5.73 13.88
C ILE A 127 12.00 5.92 14.19
N THR A 128 12.67 4.82 14.56
CA THR A 128 14.08 4.78 14.95
C THR A 128 14.85 3.77 14.10
N ASN A 129 16.01 4.18 13.57
CA ASN A 129 16.86 3.33 12.73
C ASN A 129 17.37 2.09 13.50
N GLY A 130 17.02 0.91 12.99
CA GLY A 130 17.36 -0.39 13.58
C GLY A 130 16.31 -0.91 14.59
N GLU A 131 15.22 -0.19 14.82
CA GLU A 131 14.08 -0.66 15.62
C GLU A 131 12.92 -1.08 14.72
N ASP A 132 12.05 -1.94 15.22
CA ASP A 132 10.90 -2.41 14.44
C ASP A 132 9.89 -1.27 14.28
N PHE A 133 9.37 -1.12 13.06
CA PHE A 133 8.36 -0.13 12.73
C PHE A 133 7.47 -0.67 11.62
N MET A 134 6.31 -0.05 11.49
CA MET A 134 5.35 -0.29 10.42
C MET A 134 4.70 1.04 10.06
N THR A 135 4.70 1.46 8.81
CA THR A 135 4.15 2.76 8.42
C THR A 135 3.67 2.74 6.98
N VAL A 136 2.89 3.74 6.57
CA VAL A 136 2.40 3.85 5.19
C VAL A 136 3.25 4.86 4.44
N ILE A 137 3.71 4.48 3.26
CA ILE A 137 4.57 5.30 2.42
C ILE A 137 4.00 5.50 1.03
N HIS A 138 4.35 6.64 0.43
CA HIS A 138 4.21 6.89 -0.98
C HIS A 138 5.61 6.94 -1.62
N ALA A 139 5.88 6.01 -2.53
CA ALA A 139 7.13 5.97 -3.28
C ALA A 139 7.01 6.87 -4.51
N SER A 140 7.62 8.05 -4.45
CA SER A 140 7.66 9.00 -5.56
C SER A 140 8.96 9.80 -5.51
N TYR A 141 9.43 10.25 -6.68
CA TYR A 141 10.57 11.18 -6.78
C TYR A 141 10.21 12.60 -6.32
N LEU A 142 8.92 12.91 -6.28
CA LEU A 142 8.36 14.20 -5.87
C LEU A 142 7.46 14.03 -4.65
N GLU A 143 7.27 15.12 -3.90
CA GLU A 143 6.27 15.19 -2.84
C GLU A 143 4.89 14.77 -3.41
N PRO A 144 4.09 13.96 -2.69
CA PRO A 144 2.87 13.33 -3.20
C PRO A 144 1.77 14.33 -3.66
N GLY A 145 1.95 15.64 -3.43
CA GLY A 145 1.03 16.68 -3.84
C GLY A 145 -0.32 16.50 -3.15
N VAL A 146 -0.31 16.44 -1.81
CA VAL A 146 -1.51 16.27 -0.98
C VAL A 146 -1.96 17.61 -0.38
N LYS A 147 -3.19 17.68 0.13
CA LYS A 147 -3.77 18.96 0.57
C LYS A 147 -2.93 19.57 1.70
N GLY A 148 -2.46 20.79 1.48
CA GLY A 148 -1.58 21.50 2.41
C GLY A 148 -0.12 21.51 1.97
N ASP A 149 0.26 20.68 1.00
CA ASP A 149 1.61 20.67 0.44
C ASP A 149 1.83 21.84 -0.53
N SER A 150 3.10 22.25 -0.64
CA SER A 150 3.53 23.27 -1.61
C SER A 150 3.26 22.85 -3.06
N ASN A 151 3.34 21.56 -3.34
CA ASN A 151 3.16 20.95 -4.66
C ASN A 151 1.70 20.56 -4.98
N TYR A 152 0.74 20.88 -4.09
CA TYR A 152 -0.68 20.53 -4.27
C TYR A 152 -1.36 21.21 -5.48
N ARG A 153 -0.78 22.29 -6.02
CA ARG A 153 -1.46 23.13 -7.03
C ARG A 153 -1.51 22.48 -8.42
N GLY A 154 -2.69 21.93 -8.76
CA GLY A 154 -3.21 21.94 -10.13
C GLY A 154 -2.53 21.01 -11.13
N ASN A 155 -2.14 19.80 -10.72
CA ASN A 155 -1.75 18.79 -11.68
C ASN A 155 -3.01 18.16 -12.30
N GLY A 156 -3.19 18.25 -13.62
CA GLY A 156 -4.34 17.68 -14.36
C GLY A 156 -4.48 16.16 -14.28
N TYR A 157 -3.60 15.51 -13.51
CA TYR A 157 -3.58 14.09 -13.16
C TYR A 157 -3.94 13.81 -11.69
N SER A 158 -4.49 14.79 -10.96
CA SER A 158 -4.83 14.67 -9.55
C SER A 158 -6.06 13.80 -9.32
N LYS A 159 -5.87 12.47 -9.38
CA LYS A 159 -6.81 11.52 -8.79
C LYS A 159 -7.04 11.89 -7.33
N GLN A 160 -8.27 11.74 -6.84
CA GLN A 160 -8.64 12.12 -5.46
C GLN A 160 -8.06 11.20 -4.39
N TYR A 161 -7.55 10.05 -4.79
CA TYR A 161 -6.88 9.13 -3.90
C TYR A 161 -5.38 9.06 -4.22
N LEU A 162 -4.63 8.58 -3.24
CA LEU A 162 -3.21 8.34 -3.29
C LEU A 162 -2.97 6.84 -3.11
N SER A 163 -2.27 6.23 -4.08
CA SER A 163 -1.75 4.87 -3.96
C SER A 163 -0.49 4.91 -3.10
N CYS A 164 -0.48 4.09 -2.07
CA CYS A 164 0.56 3.98 -1.07
C CYS A 164 0.84 2.49 -0.81
N SER A 165 1.87 2.22 -0.03
CA SER A 165 2.14 0.88 0.49
C SER A 165 2.40 0.93 1.99
N LEU A 166 1.91 -0.07 2.70
CA LEU A 166 2.39 -0.41 4.03
C LEU A 166 3.81 -0.97 3.90
N ILE A 167 4.72 -0.43 4.70
CA ILE A 167 6.09 -0.94 4.84
C ILE A 167 6.35 -1.24 6.30
N SER A 168 7.01 -2.35 6.57
CA SER A 168 7.58 -2.62 7.88
C SER A 168 9.08 -2.82 7.81
N GLY A 169 9.74 -2.75 8.97
CA GLY A 169 11.14 -3.14 9.11
C GLY A 169 11.43 -4.55 8.58
N ARG A 170 10.41 -5.41 8.48
CA ARG A 170 10.52 -6.78 7.97
C ARG A 170 10.39 -6.92 6.46
N GLU A 171 10.02 -5.85 5.77
CA GLU A 171 9.74 -5.85 4.34
C GLU A 171 10.54 -4.77 3.60
N LEU A 172 11.54 -4.16 4.22
CA LEU A 172 12.27 -3.01 3.64
C LEU A 172 12.94 -3.28 2.28
N ASN A 173 13.26 -4.53 1.95
CA ASN A 173 13.90 -4.89 0.68
C ASN A 173 12.91 -4.96 -0.51
N THR A 174 11.59 -4.93 -0.26
CA THR A 174 10.58 -4.98 -1.34
C THR A 174 10.61 -3.71 -2.21
N PHE A 175 11.04 -2.58 -1.64
CA PHE A 175 11.11 -1.27 -2.30
C PHE A 175 12.38 -1.02 -3.12
N GLY A 176 13.08 -2.10 -3.54
CA GLY A 176 14.16 -2.03 -4.51
C GLY A 176 15.22 -0.97 -4.21
N ASP A 177 15.57 -0.17 -5.22
CA ASP A 177 16.56 0.91 -5.17
C ASP A 177 15.97 2.27 -4.74
N VAL A 178 14.70 2.33 -4.33
CA VAL A 178 14.10 3.60 -3.89
C VAL A 178 14.82 4.09 -2.63
N LYS A 179 15.28 5.34 -2.67
CA LYS A 179 16.10 5.97 -1.62
C LYS A 179 15.36 6.98 -0.76
N ALA A 180 14.24 7.51 -1.25
CA ALA A 180 13.40 8.43 -0.50
C ALA A 180 11.94 7.95 -0.54
N LEU A 181 11.33 7.77 0.62
CA LEU A 181 9.94 7.32 0.77
C LEU A 181 9.18 8.35 1.60
N PHE A 182 8.06 8.87 1.12
CA PHE A 182 7.27 9.84 1.87
C PHE A 182 6.32 9.13 2.82
N VAL A 183 6.41 9.40 4.11
CA VAL A 183 5.54 8.80 5.13
C VAL A 183 4.22 9.54 5.14
N MET A 184 3.12 8.79 5.00
CA MET A 184 1.78 9.31 4.89
C MET A 184 1.02 9.15 6.21
N ASP A 185 0.25 10.18 6.57
CA ASP A 185 -0.65 10.13 7.71
C ASP A 185 -1.88 9.26 7.39
N VAL A 186 -2.19 8.31 8.27
CA VAL A 186 -3.34 7.41 8.12
C VAL A 186 -4.23 7.58 9.34
N ASN A 187 -5.48 7.92 9.08
CA ASN A 187 -6.52 8.11 10.08
C ASN A 187 -7.88 7.72 9.49
N GLY A 188 -8.92 7.74 10.33
CA GLY A 188 -10.27 7.36 9.89
C GLY A 188 -10.89 8.21 8.77
N ASP A 189 -10.38 9.42 8.56
CA ASP A 189 -10.83 10.28 7.47
C ASP A 189 -10.08 10.00 6.16
N SER A 190 -8.82 9.55 6.24
CA SER A 190 -7.95 9.33 5.08
C SER A 190 -7.94 7.88 4.57
N TYR A 191 -8.08 6.88 5.42
CA TYR A 191 -8.05 5.48 5.00
C TYR A 191 -9.29 5.08 4.19
N ILE A 192 -9.10 4.43 3.05
CA ILE A 192 -10.19 3.97 2.18
C ILE A 192 -10.26 2.45 2.13
N ALA A 193 -9.15 1.82 1.75
CA ALA A 193 -9.04 0.37 1.55
C ALA A 193 -7.57 -0.04 1.47
N SER A 194 -7.32 -1.34 1.54
CA SER A 194 -5.99 -1.91 1.41
C SER A 194 -6.04 -3.32 0.86
N SER A 195 -4.94 -3.76 0.27
CA SER A 195 -4.75 -5.10 -0.24
C SER A 195 -3.33 -5.56 0.08
N PHE A 196 -3.17 -6.81 0.51
CA PHE A 196 -1.83 -7.38 0.74
C PHE A 196 -1.04 -7.60 -0.56
N VAL A 197 -1.68 -7.49 -1.72
CA VAL A 197 -1.05 -7.48 -3.06
C VAL A 197 -1.31 -6.15 -3.76
N ASP A 198 -0.41 -5.79 -4.66
CA ASP A 198 -0.56 -4.64 -5.54
C ASP A 198 -1.83 -4.75 -6.37
N SER A 199 -2.52 -3.63 -6.56
CA SER A 199 -3.83 -3.60 -7.22
C SER A 199 -4.01 -2.34 -8.06
N VAL A 200 -4.72 -2.48 -9.18
CA VAL A 200 -5.05 -1.34 -10.03
C VAL A 200 -6.14 -0.51 -9.37
N THR A 201 -5.79 0.70 -8.97
CA THR A 201 -6.74 1.68 -8.43
C THR A 201 -7.09 2.71 -9.50
N SER A 202 -8.39 2.89 -9.79
CA SER A 202 -8.91 3.88 -10.76
C SER A 202 -10.15 4.62 -10.25
N ASP A 203 -10.29 5.90 -10.63
CA ASP A 203 -11.54 6.67 -10.50
C ASP A 203 -12.46 6.30 -11.67
N THR A 204 -13.69 5.86 -11.39
CA THR A 204 -14.75 5.60 -12.40
C THR A 204 -16.00 6.41 -12.08
N THR A 205 -16.75 6.80 -13.11
CA THR A 205 -18.05 7.49 -12.98
C THR A 205 -19.21 6.53 -12.75
N GLU A 206 -18.99 5.24 -13.01
CA GLU A 206 -19.98 4.18 -12.85
C GLU A 206 -19.60 3.30 -11.67
N ALA A 207 -20.60 3.02 -10.82
CA ALA A 207 -20.43 2.05 -9.74
C ALA A 207 -20.65 0.64 -10.24
N ASP A 208 -19.80 -0.28 -9.81
CA ASP A 208 -19.88 -1.71 -10.09
C ASP A 208 -19.49 -2.53 -8.85
N PHE A 209 -19.39 -3.84 -9.03
CA PHE A 209 -19.01 -4.77 -7.96
C PHE A 209 -17.62 -4.51 -7.35
N ASN A 210 -16.69 -4.00 -8.16
CA ASN A 210 -15.31 -3.72 -7.76
C ASN A 210 -15.13 -2.33 -7.14
N THR A 211 -16.23 -1.58 -6.99
CA THR A 211 -16.23 -0.27 -6.35
C THR A 211 -16.12 -0.38 -4.84
N LEU A 212 -15.07 0.19 -4.25
CA LEU A 212 -14.88 0.19 -2.79
C LEU A 212 -15.44 1.43 -2.11
N LYS A 213 -15.42 2.59 -2.77
CA LYS A 213 -15.79 3.86 -2.14
C LYS A 213 -16.41 4.83 -3.15
N GLU A 214 -17.52 5.46 -2.75
CA GLU A 214 -18.05 6.65 -3.44
C GLU A 214 -17.26 7.88 -2.96
N ILE A 215 -16.81 8.69 -3.90
CA ILE A 215 -16.06 9.92 -3.69
C ILE A 215 -16.71 11.05 -4.49
N ASP A 216 -16.59 12.29 -4.01
CA ASP A 216 -17.11 13.47 -4.69
C ASP A 216 -15.98 14.17 -5.45
N VAL A 217 -16.00 14.11 -6.78
CA VAL A 217 -15.06 14.83 -7.65
C VAL A 217 -15.77 16.03 -8.25
N ASN A 218 -15.49 17.21 -7.71
CA ASN A 218 -16.02 18.49 -8.20
C ASN A 218 -17.56 18.51 -8.27
N GLY A 219 -18.23 17.95 -7.26
CA GLY A 219 -19.69 17.86 -7.20
C GLY A 219 -20.30 16.70 -7.99
N ASN A 220 -19.48 15.89 -8.66
CA ASN A 220 -19.92 14.66 -9.33
C ASN A 220 -19.54 13.43 -8.50
N LYS A 221 -20.43 12.43 -8.49
CA LYS A 221 -20.15 11.16 -7.85
C LYS A 221 -19.21 10.33 -8.72
N HIS A 222 -18.09 9.94 -8.13
CA HIS A 222 -17.14 8.99 -8.67
C HIS A 222 -16.96 7.84 -7.69
N TYR A 223 -16.29 6.80 -8.16
CA TYR A 223 -16.12 5.56 -7.44
C TYR A 223 -14.68 5.08 -7.58
N ILE A 224 -14.12 4.61 -6.48
CA ILE A 224 -12.80 3.99 -6.47
C ILE A 224 -12.99 2.52 -6.82
N LYS A 225 -12.50 2.15 -8.00
CA LYS A 225 -12.42 0.77 -8.45
C LYS A 225 -11.04 0.22 -8.15
N VAL A 226 -10.99 -0.93 -7.48
CA VAL A 226 -9.76 -1.62 -7.11
C VAL A 226 -9.74 -3.04 -7.68
N GLY A 227 -8.61 -3.43 -8.25
CA GLY A 227 -8.38 -4.75 -8.86
C GLY A 227 -8.07 -4.66 -10.35
N TYR A 228 -7.34 -5.65 -10.87
CA TYR A 228 -7.04 -5.71 -12.30
C TYR A 228 -8.34 -5.91 -13.08
N THR A 229 -8.58 -5.10 -14.12
CA THR A 229 -9.84 -5.06 -14.86
C THR A 229 -10.27 -6.41 -15.47
N ASN A 230 -9.34 -7.37 -15.56
CA ASN A 230 -9.55 -8.68 -16.17
C ASN A 230 -9.35 -9.85 -15.20
N ASP A 231 -8.88 -9.59 -13.97
CA ASP A 231 -8.67 -10.65 -12.99
C ASP A 231 -9.93 -10.79 -12.13
N MET A 232 -10.84 -11.65 -12.58
CA MET A 232 -12.13 -11.84 -11.93
C MET A 232 -12.02 -12.64 -10.62
N GLU A 233 -10.82 -13.00 -10.18
CA GLU A 233 -10.59 -13.87 -9.01
C GLU A 233 -10.03 -13.12 -7.79
N SER A 234 -9.42 -11.94 -7.97
CA SER A 234 -8.86 -11.14 -6.88
C SER A 234 -9.78 -9.96 -6.52
N SER A 235 -10.24 -9.93 -5.27
CA SER A 235 -11.09 -8.86 -4.75
C SER A 235 -10.43 -8.22 -3.54
N VAL A 236 -10.26 -6.91 -3.56
CA VAL A 236 -9.78 -6.13 -2.41
C VAL A 236 -10.94 -5.83 -1.48
N THR A 237 -10.72 -5.83 -0.17
CA THR A 237 -11.71 -5.38 0.82
C THR A 237 -11.27 -4.11 1.54
N SER A 238 -12.18 -3.56 2.36
CA SER A 238 -11.89 -2.41 3.19
C SER A 238 -11.51 -2.75 4.64
N ILE A 239 -11.45 -4.04 5.01
CA ILE A 239 -11.33 -4.46 6.41
C ILE A 239 -9.94 -4.93 6.84
N SER A 240 -8.97 -5.07 5.91
CA SER A 240 -7.63 -5.52 6.27
C SER A 240 -6.98 -4.59 7.30
N SER A 241 -6.14 -5.16 8.17
CA SER A 241 -5.37 -4.42 9.18
C SER A 241 -3.87 -4.41 8.81
N PRO A 242 -3.07 -3.47 9.36
CA PRO A 242 -1.64 -3.43 9.09
C PRO A 242 -0.92 -4.75 9.38
N LYS A 243 -1.19 -5.35 10.55
CA LYS A 243 -0.60 -6.64 10.95
C LYS A 243 -0.97 -7.77 10.02
N MET A 244 -2.23 -7.82 9.59
CA MET A 244 -2.69 -8.83 8.63
C MET A 244 -1.96 -8.70 7.29
N ILE A 245 -1.80 -7.47 6.78
CA ILE A 245 -1.09 -7.22 5.53
C ILE A 245 0.36 -7.66 5.63
N GLU A 246 1.06 -7.30 6.72
CA GLU A 246 2.44 -7.74 6.94
C GLU A 246 2.52 -9.28 6.98
N GLU A 247 1.65 -9.95 7.74
CA GLU A 247 1.67 -11.41 7.85
C GLU A 247 1.43 -12.08 6.49
N LEU A 248 0.41 -11.64 5.75
CA LEU A 248 0.09 -12.19 4.43
C LEU A 248 1.20 -11.93 3.42
N SER A 249 1.81 -10.74 3.45
CA SER A 249 2.91 -10.38 2.56
C SER A 249 4.13 -11.26 2.85
N ILE A 250 4.47 -11.47 4.13
CA ILE A 250 5.53 -12.38 4.57
C ILE A 250 5.27 -13.83 4.14
N GLN A 251 4.05 -14.33 4.35
CA GLN A 251 3.67 -15.69 3.93
C GLN A 251 3.80 -15.85 2.40
N ARG A 252 3.39 -14.83 1.64
CA ARG A 252 3.52 -14.81 0.17
C ARG A 252 4.99 -14.83 -0.26
N GLU A 253 5.84 -13.99 0.34
CA GLU A 253 7.28 -13.96 0.01
C GLU A 253 7.96 -15.31 0.26
N LEU A 254 7.69 -15.91 1.41
CA LEU A 254 8.21 -17.24 1.78
C LEU A 254 7.70 -18.33 0.83
N LYS A 255 6.42 -18.31 0.48
CA LYS A 255 5.84 -19.29 -0.44
C LYS A 255 6.43 -19.17 -1.85
N ASN A 256 6.62 -17.95 -2.35
CA ASN A 256 7.03 -17.70 -3.72
C ASN A 256 8.55 -17.86 -3.94
N SER A 257 9.36 -17.53 -2.92
CA SER A 257 10.81 -17.46 -3.07
C SER A 257 11.60 -18.31 -2.07
N GLY A 258 10.98 -18.76 -0.98
CA GLY A 258 11.66 -19.43 0.12
C GLY A 258 12.45 -18.49 1.04
N GLU A 259 12.47 -17.19 0.74
CA GLU A 259 13.30 -16.21 1.43
C GLU A 259 12.49 -14.96 1.82
N LEU A 260 12.84 -14.35 2.95
CA LEU A 260 12.37 -13.00 3.30
C LEU A 260 13.33 -11.97 2.69
N TYR A 261 12.83 -10.77 2.46
CA TYR A 261 13.63 -9.63 1.99
C TYR A 261 14.21 -9.80 0.58
N ARG A 262 13.53 -10.53 -0.31
CA ARG A 262 13.91 -10.57 -1.73
C ARG A 262 13.80 -9.18 -2.34
N TYR A 263 14.79 -8.83 -3.16
CA TYR A 263 14.79 -7.59 -3.91
C TYR A 263 13.65 -7.56 -4.95
N ASN A 264 12.96 -6.42 -5.08
CA ASN A 264 11.85 -6.21 -6.03
C ASN A 264 10.73 -7.25 -5.93
N SER A 265 10.24 -7.51 -4.73
CA SER A 265 9.03 -8.34 -4.56
C SER A 265 7.75 -7.53 -4.81
N GLN A 266 6.61 -8.23 -4.84
CA GLN A 266 5.30 -7.56 -4.98
C GLN A 266 5.04 -6.66 -3.78
N THR A 267 4.64 -5.41 -4.02
CA THR A 267 4.19 -4.51 -2.96
C THR A 267 2.73 -4.78 -2.62
N ASN A 268 2.30 -4.34 -1.44
CA ASN A 268 0.90 -4.21 -1.08
C ASN A 268 0.36 -2.84 -1.56
N GLU A 269 -0.96 -2.67 -1.58
CA GLU A 269 -1.62 -1.41 -1.92
C GLU A 269 -2.40 -0.89 -0.71
N VAL A 270 -2.23 0.39 -0.40
CA VAL A 270 -3.04 1.14 0.57
C VAL A 270 -3.58 2.37 -0.14
N VAL A 271 -4.91 2.51 -0.14
CA VAL A 271 -5.59 3.61 -0.82
C VAL A 271 -5.99 4.65 0.23
N LEU A 272 -5.45 5.87 0.09
CA LEU A 272 -5.75 7.00 0.96
C LEU A 272 -6.48 8.12 0.21
N ASP A 273 -7.37 8.84 0.88
CA ASP A 273 -7.96 10.08 0.38
C ASP A 273 -6.87 11.17 0.37
N ARG A 274 -6.48 11.58 -0.84
CA ARG A 274 -5.41 12.56 -1.09
C ARG A 274 -5.71 13.93 -0.49
N THR A 275 -6.99 14.23 -0.28
CA THR A 275 -7.43 15.52 0.25
C THR A 275 -7.48 15.58 1.77
N LYS A 276 -7.34 14.42 2.43
CA LYS A 276 -7.44 14.25 3.89
C LYS A 276 -6.19 13.64 4.52
N THR A 277 -5.31 13.03 3.72
CA THR A 277 -3.97 12.65 4.15
C THR A 277 -2.96 13.79 3.94
N ARG A 278 -1.80 13.68 4.57
CA ARG A 278 -0.63 14.55 4.38
C ARG A 278 0.66 13.75 4.48
N ALA A 279 1.73 14.22 3.84
CA ALA A 279 3.06 13.70 4.13
C ALA A 279 3.53 14.25 5.49
N VAL A 280 3.97 13.38 6.40
CA VAL A 280 4.47 13.78 7.73
C VAL A 280 5.98 13.89 7.79
N GLY A 281 6.68 13.41 6.76
CA GLY A 281 8.12 13.44 6.59
C GLY A 281 8.55 12.40 5.57
N ALA A 282 9.86 12.16 5.46
CA ALA A 282 10.42 11.14 4.58
C ALA A 282 11.27 10.13 5.34
N LEU A 283 11.38 8.91 4.81
CA LEU A 283 12.45 7.98 5.14
C LEU A 283 13.53 8.11 4.07
N LEU A 284 14.73 8.45 4.50
CA LEU A 284 15.94 8.38 3.67
C LEU A 284 16.51 6.97 3.86
N LEU A 285 16.44 6.16 2.81
CA LEU A 285 16.57 4.71 2.87
C LEU A 285 17.88 4.25 2.22
N SER A 286 18.75 3.65 3.02
CA SER A 286 20.01 3.08 2.58
C SER A 286 19.92 1.57 2.32
N ASN A 287 20.67 1.07 1.32
CA ASN A 287 20.84 -0.37 1.07
C ASN A 287 21.87 -1.06 1.99
N GLY A 288 22.46 -0.36 2.96
CA GLY A 288 23.51 -0.90 3.83
C GLY A 288 24.92 -0.46 3.47
N CYS A 289 25.14 -0.02 2.24
CA CYS A 289 26.34 0.67 1.78
C CYS A 289 25.99 1.56 0.57
N ASP A 290 25.94 2.88 0.76
CA ASP A 290 25.63 3.85 -0.30
C ASP A 290 25.97 5.27 0.12
N LEU A 291 25.92 6.19 -0.86
CA LEU A 291 25.97 7.64 -0.63
C LEU A 291 24.63 8.25 -1.07
N LEU A 292 23.96 8.92 -0.15
CA LEU A 292 22.63 9.51 -0.36
C LEU A 292 22.67 11.04 -0.41
N LEU A 293 23.79 11.60 -0.88
CA LEU A 293 24.02 13.05 -0.92
C LEU A 293 23.01 13.76 -1.83
N GLY A 294 22.68 13.15 -2.98
CA GLY A 294 21.70 13.71 -3.91
C GLY A 294 20.31 13.77 -3.31
N GLU A 295 19.85 12.68 -2.71
CA GLU A 295 18.56 12.58 -2.03
C GLU A 295 18.48 13.52 -0.83
N TYR A 296 19.55 13.60 -0.04
CA TYR A 296 19.65 14.52 1.08
C TYR A 296 19.49 15.99 0.64
N ILE A 297 20.24 16.41 -0.38
CA ILE A 297 20.15 17.76 -0.92
C ILE A 297 18.74 18.03 -1.44
N ASN A 298 18.12 17.04 -2.10
CA ASN A 298 16.76 17.20 -2.60
C ASN A 298 15.74 17.40 -1.47
N LEU A 299 15.78 16.56 -0.43
CA LEU A 299 14.91 16.69 0.74
C LEU A 299 15.11 18.02 1.48
N LYS A 300 16.36 18.46 1.66
CA LYS A 300 16.70 19.77 2.25
C LYS A 300 16.14 20.92 1.42
N ARG A 301 16.31 20.89 0.09
CA ARG A 301 15.79 21.92 -0.82
C ARG A 301 14.26 22.01 -0.77
N MET A 302 13.59 20.88 -0.57
CA MET A 302 12.14 20.81 -0.41
C MET A 302 11.68 21.21 1.01
N GLY A 303 12.60 21.37 1.97
CA GLY A 303 12.27 21.63 3.37
C GLY A 303 11.60 20.44 4.08
N ILE A 304 11.78 19.22 3.56
CA ILE A 304 11.14 18.02 4.09
C ILE A 304 12.03 17.41 5.17
N ARG A 305 11.49 17.29 6.38
CA ARG A 305 12.14 16.54 7.46
C ARG A 305 12.21 15.05 7.10
N PHE A 306 13.31 14.39 7.47
CA PHE A 306 13.50 12.98 7.18
C PHE A 306 14.07 12.20 8.37
N LYS A 307 13.94 10.87 8.32
CA LYS A 307 14.59 9.90 9.20
C LYS A 307 15.48 8.99 8.37
N CYS A 308 16.69 8.71 8.85
CA CYS A 308 17.61 7.77 8.21
C CYS A 308 17.23 6.33 8.55
N ILE A 309 17.07 5.47 7.55
CA ILE A 309 16.77 4.04 7.73
C ILE A 309 17.80 3.23 6.93
N ASN A 310 18.54 2.38 7.61
CA ASN A 310 19.55 1.51 7.00
C ASN A 310 19.04 0.08 6.91
N LYS A 311 18.72 -0.40 5.69
CA LYS A 311 18.27 -1.78 5.44
C LYS A 311 19.24 -2.83 5.98
N GLY A 312 20.54 -2.54 5.99
CA GLY A 312 21.58 -3.45 6.48
C GLY A 312 21.38 -3.86 7.94
N LEU A 313 20.90 -2.96 8.80
CA LEU A 313 20.60 -3.28 10.20
C LEU A 313 19.45 -4.28 10.34
N TYR A 314 18.45 -4.18 9.47
CA TYR A 314 17.29 -5.07 9.48
C TYR A 314 17.61 -6.43 8.85
N ARG A 315 18.44 -6.46 7.79
CA ARG A 315 18.99 -7.71 7.24
C ARG A 315 19.75 -8.49 8.31
N GLN A 316 20.60 -7.81 9.08
CA GLN A 316 21.37 -8.43 10.17
C GLN A 316 20.48 -9.07 11.25
N LYS A 317 19.35 -8.45 11.63
CA LYS A 317 18.38 -9.06 12.56
C LYS A 317 17.85 -10.42 12.08
N ASN A 318 17.89 -10.67 10.77
CA ASN A 318 17.40 -11.89 10.14
C ASN A 318 18.54 -12.81 9.68
N ASN A 319 19.76 -12.59 10.19
CA ASN A 319 20.97 -13.32 9.80
C ASN A 319 21.32 -13.21 8.31
N ILE A 320 20.92 -12.12 7.66
CA ILE A 320 21.27 -11.79 6.28
C ILE A 320 22.42 -10.77 6.30
N PRO A 321 23.45 -10.89 5.43
CA PRO A 321 24.49 -9.87 5.30
C PRO A 321 23.90 -8.46 5.09
N PRO A 322 24.53 -7.41 5.64
CA PRO A 322 24.00 -6.04 5.53
C PRO A 322 23.91 -5.56 4.08
N TYR A 323 24.78 -6.06 3.22
CA TYR A 323 24.80 -5.83 1.77
C TYR A 323 25.48 -7.00 1.06
N ASN A 324 25.27 -7.09 -0.25
CA ASN A 324 25.95 -8.05 -1.13
C ASN A 324 27.15 -7.41 -1.86
N GLU A 325 27.91 -8.22 -2.60
CA GLU A 325 29.11 -7.76 -3.32
C GLU A 325 28.79 -6.72 -4.42
N GLU A 326 27.66 -6.85 -5.10
CA GLU A 326 27.23 -5.92 -6.15
C GLU A 326 26.90 -4.55 -5.56
N GLU A 327 26.12 -4.51 -4.47
CA GLU A 327 25.80 -3.31 -3.70
C GLU A 327 27.08 -2.61 -3.22
N TYR A 328 28.04 -3.37 -2.69
CA TYR A 328 29.31 -2.81 -2.19
C TYR A 328 30.20 -2.27 -3.32
N ASN A 329 30.29 -2.98 -4.44
CA ASN A 329 31.06 -2.51 -5.61
C ASN A 329 30.46 -1.23 -6.20
N LYS A 330 29.13 -1.14 -6.28
CA LYS A 330 28.43 0.08 -6.71
C LYS A 330 28.73 1.24 -5.76
N PHE A 331 28.67 1.01 -4.45
CA PHE A 331 29.05 2.01 -3.45
C PHE A 331 30.48 2.53 -3.63
N LEU A 332 31.45 1.65 -3.91
CA LEU A 332 32.83 2.08 -4.15
C LEU A 332 32.95 2.96 -5.40
N ILE A 333 32.26 2.61 -6.49
CA ILE A 333 32.20 3.42 -7.71
C ILE A 333 31.61 4.80 -7.40
N ASP A 334 30.47 4.84 -6.70
CA ASP A 334 29.80 6.09 -6.33
C ASP A 334 30.69 6.97 -5.44
N LEU A 335 31.46 6.36 -4.53
CA LEU A 335 32.41 7.05 -3.66
C LEU A 335 33.63 7.60 -4.43
N ASP A 336 34.14 6.88 -5.43
CA ASP A 336 35.22 7.35 -6.29
C ASP A 336 34.77 8.54 -7.14
N SER A 337 33.50 8.56 -7.59
CA SER A 337 32.90 9.66 -8.35
C SER A 337 32.49 10.88 -7.49
N LEU A 338 32.60 10.82 -6.17
CA LEU A 338 32.13 11.89 -5.28
C LEU A 338 32.77 13.26 -5.58
N ASP A 339 34.06 13.30 -5.95
CA ASP A 339 34.80 14.54 -6.23
C ASP A 339 34.22 15.26 -7.45
N GLU A 340 33.83 14.50 -8.47
CA GLU A 340 33.16 15.00 -9.67
C GLU A 340 31.78 15.55 -9.30
N VAL A 341 31.02 14.83 -8.48
CA VAL A 341 29.68 15.26 -8.03
C VAL A 341 29.77 16.59 -7.24
N ILE A 342 30.69 16.69 -6.30
CA ILE A 342 30.93 17.91 -5.50
C ILE A 342 31.25 19.08 -6.41
N SER A 343 32.20 18.90 -7.35
CA SER A 343 32.63 19.94 -8.29
C SER A 343 31.49 20.35 -9.23
N ARG A 344 30.81 19.37 -9.84
CA ARG A 344 29.76 19.59 -10.84
C ARG A 344 28.56 20.35 -10.27
N TYR A 345 28.18 20.06 -9.02
CA TYR A 345 27.05 20.70 -8.36
C TYR A 345 27.46 21.82 -7.41
N ASN A 346 28.75 22.17 -7.36
CA ASN A 346 29.32 23.20 -6.49
C ASN A 346 28.87 23.06 -5.02
N ILE A 347 28.97 21.83 -4.50
CA ILE A 347 28.57 21.49 -3.13
C ILE A 347 29.62 22.05 -2.17
N SER A 348 29.21 22.90 -1.22
CA SER A 348 30.13 23.46 -0.22
C SER A 348 30.52 22.44 0.85
N ASP A 349 31.65 22.69 1.50
CA ASP A 349 32.09 21.91 2.66
C ASP A 349 31.06 21.92 3.81
N ASP A 350 30.33 23.03 3.98
CA ASP A 350 29.24 23.11 4.97
C ASP A 350 28.12 22.12 4.66
N ILE A 351 27.68 22.00 3.40
CA ILE A 351 26.65 21.02 3.01
C ILE A 351 27.17 19.59 3.18
N LEU A 352 28.43 19.33 2.85
CA LEU A 352 29.05 18.02 3.07
C LEU A 352 29.14 17.66 4.55
N ARG A 353 29.46 18.65 5.39
CA ARG A 353 29.49 18.52 6.85
C ARG A 353 28.11 18.19 7.39
N GLU A 354 27.08 18.94 7.00
CA GLU A 354 25.70 18.66 7.40
C GLU A 354 25.26 17.27 6.95
N TYR A 355 25.52 16.89 5.68
CA TYR A 355 25.23 15.54 5.17
C TYR A 355 25.89 14.44 6.00
N TYR A 356 27.16 14.62 6.38
CA TYR A 356 27.88 13.63 7.18
C TYR A 356 27.22 13.43 8.56
N TYR A 357 26.90 14.50 9.26
CA TYR A 357 26.32 14.42 10.61
C TYR A 357 24.82 14.07 10.62
N GLU A 358 24.06 14.49 9.61
CA GLU A 358 22.62 14.24 9.54
C GLU A 358 22.25 12.93 8.82
N VAL A 359 23.13 12.41 7.96
CA VAL A 359 22.87 11.19 7.17
C VAL A 359 23.88 10.09 7.46
N VAL A 360 25.17 10.32 7.20
CA VAL A 360 26.18 9.24 7.27
C VAL A 360 26.24 8.62 8.66
N LEU A 361 26.35 9.43 9.73
CA LEU A 361 26.40 8.91 11.09
C LEU A 361 25.07 8.26 11.52
N PRO A 362 23.89 8.87 11.31
CA PRO A 362 22.62 8.25 11.70
C PRO A 362 22.25 6.97 10.93
N MET A 363 22.83 6.74 9.74
CA MET A 363 22.68 5.47 9.01
C MET A 363 23.29 4.29 9.75
N LYS A 364 24.29 4.51 10.64
CA LYS A 364 24.97 3.44 11.38
C LYS A 364 25.48 2.34 10.44
N TYR A 365 26.18 2.73 9.39
CA TYR A 365 26.87 1.77 8.51
C TYR A 365 27.86 0.92 9.31
N ASP A 366 28.19 -0.28 8.83
CA ASP A 366 29.18 -1.11 9.50
C ASP A 366 30.59 -0.50 9.40
N ASN A 367 31.52 -1.07 10.17
CA ASN A 367 32.88 -0.56 10.30
C ASN A 367 33.65 -0.49 8.97
N ASN A 368 33.44 -1.42 8.04
CA ASN A 368 34.15 -1.43 6.77
C ASN A 368 33.69 -0.26 5.90
N VAL A 369 32.38 -0.09 5.73
CA VAL A 369 31.79 1.02 4.98
C VAL A 369 32.20 2.36 5.62
N MET A 370 32.01 2.50 6.93
CA MET A 370 32.39 3.74 7.65
C MET A 370 33.86 4.09 7.50
N LYS A 371 34.76 3.12 7.53
CA LYS A 371 36.20 3.36 7.35
C LYS A 371 36.51 3.95 5.99
N VAL A 372 35.89 3.44 4.93
CA VAL A 372 36.11 3.92 3.56
C VAL A 372 35.46 5.30 3.38
N ILE A 373 34.24 5.52 3.89
CA ILE A 373 33.58 6.83 3.88
C ILE A 373 34.44 7.87 4.62
N ASN A 374 34.87 7.60 5.85
CA ASN A 374 35.67 8.54 6.65
C ASN A 374 36.99 8.89 5.97
N LYS A 375 37.64 7.91 5.32
CA LYS A 375 38.85 8.15 4.54
C LYS A 375 38.59 9.17 3.42
N LYS A 376 37.48 9.02 2.69
CA LYS A 376 37.11 9.94 1.60
C LYS A 376 36.71 11.33 2.13
N PHE A 377 35.83 11.37 3.13
CA PHE A 377 35.32 12.63 3.70
C PHE A 377 36.38 13.44 4.45
N SER A 378 37.41 12.79 5.03
CA SER A 378 38.53 13.50 5.67
C SER A 378 39.36 14.38 4.72
N LEU A 379 39.21 14.21 3.40
CA LEU A 379 39.83 15.09 2.39
C LEU A 379 39.14 16.46 2.31
N TYR A 380 37.87 16.53 2.73
CA TYR A 380 37.02 17.73 2.69
C TYR A 380 36.80 18.31 4.09
N LEU A 381 36.71 17.44 5.10
CA LEU A 381 36.34 17.78 6.46
C LEU A 381 37.45 17.33 7.43
N PRO A 382 38.40 18.23 7.76
CA PRO A 382 39.61 17.87 8.52
C PRO A 382 39.36 17.34 9.94
N ASP A 383 38.18 17.61 10.50
CA ASP A 383 37.73 17.19 11.82
C ASP A 383 37.16 15.76 11.86
N ILE A 384 36.96 15.12 10.69
CA ILE A 384 36.61 13.71 10.62
C ILE A 384 37.89 12.88 10.72
N GLU A 385 37.99 12.04 11.75
CA GLU A 385 39.12 11.12 11.89
C GLU A 385 39.22 10.23 10.65
N SER A 386 40.25 10.47 9.83
CA SER A 386 40.62 9.53 8.79
C SER A 386 40.96 8.22 9.51
N GLY A 387 40.24 7.13 9.21
CA GLY A 387 40.45 5.80 9.81
C GLY A 387 41.81 5.15 9.51
N LYS A 388 42.86 5.96 9.35
CA LYS A 388 44.26 5.58 9.47
C LYS A 388 44.51 5.23 10.94
N GLY A 389 44.28 3.96 11.28
CA GLY A 389 44.76 3.40 12.53
C GLY A 389 46.24 3.74 12.74
N LYS A 390 46.58 4.00 14.01
CA LYS A 390 47.95 3.88 14.49
C LYS A 390 48.49 2.48 14.25
#